data_AF-A0A842WNP4-F1
#
_entry.id   AF-A0A842WNP4-F1
#
_cell.length_a   1.000
_cell.length_b   1.000
_cell.length_c   1.000
_cell.angle_alpha   90.00
_cell.angle_beta   90.00
_cell.angle_gamma   90.00
#
_symmetry.space_group_name_H-M   'P 1'
#
loop_
_entity.id
_entity.type
_entity.pdbx_description
1 polymer ?
#
loop_
_entity_poly.entity_id
_entity_poly.type
_entity_poly.pdbx_seq_one_letter_code
_entity_poly.pdbx_strand_id
1 'polypeptide(L)'
;MQDSKEQPPPAPPEDIVKMSKHKLSSDANPREIFWAMVEAYRENEGFGEMVEKYAGVREALVNIGCSVLQEHPKAHRMRVPKATLAKCLFSMIVVGKWGDVLERALSNLYERKKGPHLKMMMAFGDAFEKNKELVGGWLKGILSEERPPEAVLAYISEVGDKQLVKYLRGELLNIARTEINEPQVFAMEALAILLPEDADAAKLFVDMMDDWDLETKRVALETLKAHKIEPAAKKAVGLYAYEPDEIFRMSLEHIISNSKEAAGEEFTKMFSRLRGREMEEIGALARKIYGKKRAKGLIPESLPPEVKKQAETAVG
;
A
#
# COMPACT_ATOMS: atom_id res chain seq x y z
N MET A 1 10.33 11.16 91.40
CA MET A 1 9.82 9.87 90.87
C MET A 1 8.54 10.17 90.11
N GLN A 2 8.46 9.66 88.87
CA GLN A 2 7.28 9.59 87.97
C GLN A 2 6.72 10.94 87.45
N ASP A 3 6.36 11.15 86.19
CA ASP A 3 6.37 10.35 84.95
C ASP A 3 6.34 11.35 83.77
N SER A 4 7.37 11.39 82.94
CA SER A 4 7.36 12.11 81.65
C SER A 4 7.08 11.09 80.55
N LYS A 5 5.83 10.98 80.11
CA LYS A 5 5.48 10.20 78.90
C LYS A 5 5.95 10.96 77.67
N GLU A 6 7.13 10.60 77.15
CA GLU A 6 7.56 10.98 75.81
C GLU A 6 6.66 10.26 74.79
N GLN A 7 5.92 11.04 74.00
CA GLN A 7 5.28 10.55 72.79
C GLN A 7 6.35 10.29 71.72
N PRO A 8 6.26 9.21 70.93
CA PRO A 8 7.12 9.04 69.78
C PRO A 8 6.84 10.14 68.74
N PRO A 9 7.84 10.56 67.96
CA PRO A 9 7.66 11.61 66.95
C PRO A 9 6.56 11.18 65.96
N PRO A 10 5.71 12.12 65.51
CA PRO A 10 4.69 11.81 64.51
C PRO A 10 5.37 11.24 63.27
N ALA A 11 4.81 10.15 62.74
CA ALA A 11 5.23 9.59 61.46
C ALA A 11 5.24 10.71 60.41
N PRO A 12 6.25 10.76 59.52
CA PRO A 12 6.25 11.74 58.45
C PRO A 12 4.97 11.56 57.62
N PRO A 13 4.32 12.64 57.18
CA PRO A 13 3.10 12.55 56.40
C PRO A 13 3.37 11.70 55.15
N GLU A 14 2.64 10.59 55.02
CA GLU A 14 2.50 9.84 53.77
C GLU A 14 1.70 10.70 52.80
N ASP A 15 2.37 11.70 52.23
CA ASP A 15 1.96 12.34 51.00
C ASP A 15 3.23 12.77 50.28
N ILE A 16 3.95 11.77 49.77
CA ILE A 16 4.72 11.98 48.54
C ILE A 16 3.66 12.17 47.46
N VAL A 17 3.15 13.40 47.37
CA VAL A 17 2.57 13.92 46.15
C VAL A 17 3.68 13.79 45.12
N LYS A 18 3.70 12.68 44.38
CA LYS A 18 4.34 12.65 43.07
C LYS A 18 3.63 13.75 42.28
N MET A 19 4.22 14.94 42.27
CA MET A 19 3.82 16.01 41.39
C MET A 19 4.01 15.50 39.97
N SER A 20 2.95 14.95 39.37
CA SER A 20 2.95 14.73 37.93
C SER A 20 3.14 16.10 37.29
N LYS A 21 4.21 16.26 36.50
CA LYS A 21 4.54 17.53 35.84
C LYS A 21 3.45 17.99 34.86
N HIS A 22 2.46 17.14 34.58
CA HIS A 22 1.38 17.35 33.62
C HIS A 22 0.00 17.52 34.28
N LYS A 23 -0.07 18.11 35.49
CA LYS A 23 -1.35 18.45 36.16
C LYS A 23 -2.14 19.48 35.35
N LEU A 24 -2.97 19.00 34.43
CA LEU A 24 -4.01 19.75 33.74
C LEU A 24 -5.28 19.78 34.61
N SER A 25 -6.01 20.90 34.58
CA SER A 25 -7.35 20.99 35.19
C SER A 25 -8.35 20.06 34.48
N SER A 26 -9.48 19.78 35.12
CA SER A 26 -10.58 19.00 34.50
C SER A 26 -11.12 19.67 33.23
N ASP A 27 -10.99 20.98 33.13
CA ASP A 27 -11.54 21.82 32.06
C ASP A 27 -10.46 22.23 31.03
N ALA A 28 -9.30 21.56 31.06
CA ALA A 28 -8.20 21.87 30.16
C ALA A 28 -8.63 21.77 28.69
N ASN A 29 -8.22 22.75 27.90
CA ASN A 29 -8.56 22.80 26.49
C ASN A 29 -7.92 21.59 25.76
N PRO A 30 -8.60 20.90 24.83
CA PRO A 30 -8.02 19.81 24.04
C PRO A 30 -6.65 20.13 23.41
N ARG A 31 -6.36 21.39 23.09
CA ARG A 31 -5.04 21.81 22.58
C ARG A 31 -3.95 21.77 23.65
N GLU A 32 -4.26 22.12 24.88
CA GLU A 32 -3.34 22.01 26.02
C GLU A 32 -3.10 20.54 26.37
N ILE A 33 -4.17 19.72 26.36
CA ILE A 33 -4.09 18.28 26.55
C ILE A 33 -3.17 17.66 25.48
N PHE A 34 -3.36 18.01 24.21
CA PHE A 34 -2.53 17.52 23.11
C PHE A 34 -1.05 17.82 23.32
N TRP A 35 -0.69 19.07 23.67
CA TRP A 35 0.71 19.43 23.87
C TRP A 35 1.33 18.77 25.09
N ALA A 36 0.57 18.63 26.19
CA ALA A 36 1.03 17.90 27.35
C ALA A 36 1.27 16.40 27.04
N MET A 37 0.45 15.78 26.18
CA MET A 37 0.70 14.42 25.69
C MET A 37 1.96 14.34 24.81
N VAL A 38 2.23 15.36 23.99
CA VAL A 38 3.46 15.43 23.19
C VAL A 38 4.69 15.53 24.09
N GLU A 39 4.62 16.31 25.17
CA GLU A 39 5.69 16.38 26.19
C GLU A 39 5.87 15.05 26.90
N ALA A 40 4.79 14.47 27.44
CA ALA A 40 4.79 13.16 28.09
C ALA A 40 5.38 12.05 27.20
N TYR A 41 5.04 12.06 25.90
CA TYR A 41 5.60 11.14 24.92
C TYR A 41 7.11 11.32 24.74
N ARG A 42 7.60 12.57 24.69
CA ARG A 42 9.03 12.86 24.51
C ARG A 42 9.85 12.53 25.75
N GLU A 43 9.26 12.69 26.93
CA GLU A 43 9.88 12.38 28.22
C GLU A 43 9.77 10.89 28.57
N ASN A 44 8.95 10.12 27.84
CA ASN A 44 8.59 8.73 28.15
C ASN A 44 7.99 8.57 29.56
N GLU A 45 7.27 9.58 30.03
CA GLU A 45 6.66 9.60 31.36
C GLU A 45 5.15 9.86 31.25
N GLY A 46 4.31 9.02 31.86
CA GLY A 46 2.86 9.26 32.00
C GLY A 46 2.04 9.28 30.70
N PHE A 47 2.64 9.01 29.53
CA PHE A 47 1.94 9.10 28.23
C PHE A 47 0.71 8.18 28.16
N GLY A 48 0.85 6.90 28.53
CA GLY A 48 -0.26 5.94 28.47
C GLY A 48 -1.41 6.29 29.41
N GLU A 49 -1.10 6.72 30.63
CA GLU A 49 -2.10 7.18 31.61
C GLU A 49 -2.87 8.40 31.11
N MET A 50 -2.18 9.35 30.45
CA MET A 50 -2.84 10.50 29.84
C MET A 50 -3.76 10.09 28.68
N VAL A 51 -3.30 9.19 27.82
CA VAL A 51 -4.09 8.67 26.69
C VAL A 51 -5.38 8.04 27.20
N GLU A 52 -5.30 7.18 28.22
CA GLU A 52 -6.48 6.56 28.85
C GLU A 52 -7.40 7.62 29.49
N LYS A 53 -6.84 8.53 30.29
CA LYS A 53 -7.61 9.58 30.99
C LYS A 53 -8.42 10.47 30.05
N TYR A 54 -7.88 10.78 28.87
CA TYR A 54 -8.50 11.72 27.93
C TYR A 54 -9.11 11.04 26.69
N ALA A 55 -9.43 9.75 26.77
CA ALA A 55 -10.08 8.99 25.70
C ALA A 55 -11.43 9.59 25.23
N GLY A 56 -12.12 10.32 26.11
CA GLY A 56 -13.39 11.01 25.80
C GLY A 56 -13.25 12.17 24.81
N VAL A 57 -12.04 12.72 24.63
CA VAL A 57 -11.76 13.82 23.68
C VAL A 57 -10.84 13.39 22.54
N ARG A 58 -10.68 12.07 22.32
CA ARG A 58 -9.74 11.49 21.34
C ARG A 58 -9.89 12.06 19.93
N GLU A 59 -11.12 12.27 19.46
CA GLU A 59 -11.35 12.83 18.12
C GLU A 59 -10.78 14.25 17.99
N ALA A 60 -10.98 15.09 19.01
CA ALA A 60 -10.45 16.44 19.04
C ALA A 60 -8.92 16.44 19.08
N LEU A 61 -8.31 15.54 19.88
CA LEU A 61 -6.86 15.38 19.96
C LEU A 61 -6.25 14.97 18.61
N VAL A 62 -6.89 14.03 17.91
CA VAL A 62 -6.46 13.60 16.58
C VAL A 62 -6.58 14.73 15.56
N ASN A 63 -7.71 15.45 15.54
CA ASN A 63 -7.90 16.59 14.65
C ASN A 63 -6.86 17.70 14.87
N ILE A 64 -6.54 18.00 16.13
CA ILE A 64 -5.47 18.94 16.48
C ILE A 64 -4.12 18.42 15.97
N GLY A 65 -3.81 17.15 16.20
CA GLY A 65 -2.57 16.52 15.71
C GLY A 65 -2.42 16.60 14.19
N CYS A 66 -3.49 16.28 13.45
CA CYS A 66 -3.52 16.39 11.99
C CYS A 66 -3.30 17.83 11.53
N SER A 67 -4.03 18.80 12.13
CA SER A 67 -3.88 20.23 11.82
C SER A 67 -2.45 20.73 12.07
N VAL A 68 -1.84 20.36 13.20
CA VAL A 68 -0.45 20.76 13.52
C VAL A 68 0.55 20.12 12.55
N LEU A 69 0.33 18.89 12.10
CA LEU A 69 1.18 18.24 11.11
C LEU A 69 1.11 18.92 9.74
N GLN A 70 -0.08 19.34 9.33
CA GLN A 70 -0.32 20.01 8.04
C GLN A 70 0.19 21.46 8.03
N GLU A 71 0.06 22.20 9.12
CA GLU A 71 0.51 23.59 9.19
C GLU A 71 2.06 23.73 9.10
N HIS A 72 2.51 24.80 8.45
CA HIS A 72 3.88 25.36 8.49
C HIS A 72 3.73 26.88 8.66
N PRO A 73 4.54 27.64 9.46
CA PRO A 73 5.52 27.31 10.48
C PRO A 73 5.17 27.90 11.88
N LYS A 74 3.92 28.29 12.17
CA LYS A 74 3.57 28.91 13.46
C LYS A 74 3.61 27.95 14.67
N ALA A 75 3.80 26.65 14.44
CA ALA A 75 4.14 25.66 15.47
C ALA A 75 5.55 25.88 16.09
N HIS A 76 6.30 26.90 15.63
CA HIS A 76 7.61 27.31 16.16
C HIS A 76 7.66 27.61 17.67
N ARG A 77 6.54 27.65 18.40
CA ARG A 77 6.58 27.84 19.86
C ARG A 77 7.22 26.67 20.63
N MET A 78 7.31 25.46 20.08
CA MET A 78 7.71 24.26 20.86
C MET A 78 8.88 23.44 20.28
N ARG A 79 9.47 23.80 19.13
CA ARG A 79 10.62 23.10 18.50
C ARG A 79 10.48 21.57 18.35
N VAL A 80 9.25 21.03 18.24
CA VAL A 80 9.06 19.58 18.07
C VAL A 80 9.15 19.20 16.58
N PRO A 81 10.00 18.23 16.18
CA PRO A 81 10.06 17.77 14.80
C PRO A 81 8.73 17.14 14.33
N LYS A 82 8.33 17.38 13.09
CA LYS A 82 7.10 16.79 12.51
C LYS A 82 7.09 15.26 12.55
N ALA A 83 8.24 14.61 12.42
CA ALA A 83 8.37 13.17 12.56
C ALA A 83 8.00 12.70 13.98
N THR A 84 8.44 13.43 15.01
CA THR A 84 8.08 13.14 16.40
C THR A 84 6.59 13.32 16.64
N LEU A 85 5.98 14.38 16.08
CA LEU A 85 4.54 14.61 16.17
C LEU A 85 3.74 13.49 15.50
N ALA A 86 4.15 13.03 14.32
CA ALA A 86 3.49 11.92 13.63
C ALA A 86 3.56 10.62 14.44
N LYS A 87 4.75 10.31 15.01
CA LYS A 87 4.93 9.15 15.90
C LYS A 87 4.10 9.25 17.18
N CYS A 88 4.05 10.44 17.77
CA CYS A 88 3.24 10.71 18.95
C CYS A 88 1.74 10.51 18.65
N LEU A 89 1.22 11.11 17.56
CA LEU A 89 -0.16 10.97 17.12
C LEU A 89 -0.54 9.49 16.91
N PHE A 90 0.30 8.73 16.20
CA PHE A 90 0.07 7.30 16.03
C PHE A 90 0.13 6.53 17.34
N SER A 91 1.06 6.88 18.23
CA SER A 91 1.18 6.24 19.53
C SER A 91 -0.05 6.50 20.40
N MET A 92 -0.69 7.68 20.31
CA MET A 92 -1.95 7.95 21.00
C MET A 92 -3.03 6.97 20.53
N ILE A 93 -3.17 6.80 19.22
CA ILE A 93 -4.15 5.89 18.61
C ILE A 93 -3.89 4.44 19.05
N VAL A 94 -2.65 3.97 18.95
CA VAL A 94 -2.28 2.60 19.29
C VAL A 94 -2.45 2.32 20.79
N VAL A 95 -1.89 3.17 21.66
CA VAL A 95 -1.96 3.00 23.12
C VAL A 95 -3.39 3.13 23.62
N GLY A 96 -4.15 4.07 23.07
CA GLY A 96 -5.56 4.28 23.41
C GLY A 96 -6.49 3.23 22.81
N LYS A 97 -6.00 2.38 21.90
CA LYS A 97 -6.79 1.44 21.10
C LYS A 97 -7.90 2.14 20.29
N TRP A 98 -7.64 3.34 19.79
CA TRP A 98 -8.61 4.18 19.10
C TRP A 98 -8.69 3.86 17.60
N GLY A 99 -8.98 2.61 17.25
CA GLY A 99 -9.10 2.19 15.84
C GLY A 99 -10.16 2.99 15.07
N ASP A 100 -11.20 3.46 15.77
CA ASP A 100 -12.29 4.28 15.24
C ASP A 100 -11.85 5.65 14.70
N VAL A 101 -10.73 6.19 15.16
CA VAL A 101 -10.20 7.49 14.68
C VAL A 101 -8.99 7.33 13.76
N LEU A 102 -8.50 6.10 13.54
CA LEU A 102 -7.38 5.83 12.63
C LEU A 102 -7.71 6.25 11.21
N GLU A 103 -8.85 5.79 10.69
CA GLU A 103 -9.33 6.12 9.35
C GLU A 103 -9.41 7.65 9.15
N ARG A 104 -9.98 8.35 10.14
CA ARG A 104 -10.11 9.80 10.12
C ARG A 104 -8.76 10.49 10.13
N ALA A 105 -7.80 10.00 10.92
CA ALA A 105 -6.45 10.55 10.96
C ALA A 105 -5.75 10.44 9.60
N LEU A 106 -5.87 9.29 8.94
CA LEU A 106 -5.32 9.03 7.61
C LEU A 106 -6.02 9.92 6.56
N SER A 107 -7.36 9.98 6.60
CA SER A 107 -8.15 10.80 5.67
C SER A 107 -7.86 12.29 5.81
N ASN A 108 -7.72 12.80 7.04
CA ASN A 108 -7.38 14.20 7.29
C ASN A 108 -5.99 14.56 6.73
N LEU A 109 -5.06 13.61 6.71
CA LEU A 109 -3.66 13.82 6.29
C LEU A 109 -3.40 13.40 4.84
N TYR A 110 -4.40 12.86 4.16
CA TYR A 110 -4.37 12.55 2.75
C TYR A 110 -4.83 13.77 1.95
N GLU A 111 -3.99 14.24 1.03
CA GLU A 111 -4.39 15.24 0.05
C GLU A 111 -4.40 14.60 -1.34
N ARG A 112 -5.56 14.47 -1.99
CA ARG A 112 -5.69 13.78 -3.30
C ARG A 112 -4.67 14.20 -4.36
N LYS A 113 -4.22 15.46 -4.36
CA LYS A 113 -3.19 15.96 -5.29
C LYS A 113 -1.74 15.74 -4.83
N LYS A 114 -1.49 15.60 -3.53
CA LYS A 114 -0.14 15.48 -2.96
C LYS A 114 0.15 14.09 -2.38
N GLY A 115 -0.86 13.22 -2.33
CA GLY A 115 -0.79 11.90 -1.71
C GLY A 115 -0.81 11.95 -0.18
N PRO A 116 -0.47 10.81 0.45
CA PRO A 116 -0.34 10.68 1.90
C PRO A 116 0.74 11.60 2.49
N HIS A 117 0.51 12.12 3.70
CA HIS A 117 1.55 12.88 4.40
C HIS A 117 2.74 11.98 4.77
N LEU A 118 3.91 12.21 4.15
CA LEU A 118 5.11 11.36 4.26
C LEU A 118 5.51 10.99 5.70
N LYS A 119 5.50 11.93 6.64
CA LYS A 119 5.88 11.62 8.04
C LYS A 119 4.86 10.76 8.76
N MET A 120 3.59 10.86 8.37
CA MET A 120 2.52 10.03 8.89
C MET A 120 2.65 8.61 8.33
N MET A 121 2.95 8.48 7.04
CA MET A 121 3.21 7.21 6.37
C MET A 121 4.34 6.42 7.04
N MET A 122 5.47 7.07 7.33
CA MET A 122 6.58 6.43 8.06
C MET A 122 6.18 6.00 9.48
N ALA A 123 5.44 6.86 10.21
CA ALA A 123 4.99 6.54 11.56
C ALA A 123 3.97 5.40 11.59
N PHE A 124 3.12 5.31 10.57
CA PHE A 124 2.20 4.20 10.36
C PHE A 124 2.94 2.88 10.13
N GLY A 125 3.93 2.86 9.22
CA GLY A 125 4.75 1.68 8.97
C GLY A 125 5.44 1.17 10.25
N ASP A 126 6.13 2.07 10.96
CA ASP A 126 6.79 1.77 12.24
C ASP A 126 5.79 1.20 13.28
N ALA A 127 4.56 1.71 13.31
CA ALA A 127 3.53 1.30 14.26
C ALA A 127 2.97 -0.08 13.92
N PHE A 128 2.75 -0.36 12.63
CA PHE A 128 2.30 -1.66 12.15
C PHE A 128 3.32 -2.76 12.45
N GLU A 129 4.61 -2.52 12.20
CA GLU A 129 5.68 -3.50 12.51
C GLU A 129 5.64 -3.94 13.98
N LYS A 130 5.35 -3.01 14.89
CA LYS A 130 5.32 -3.27 16.34
C LYS A 130 3.99 -3.83 16.83
N ASN A 131 2.88 -3.49 16.16
CA ASN A 131 1.52 -3.78 16.62
C ASN A 131 0.68 -4.42 15.51
N LYS A 132 1.28 -5.38 14.80
CA LYS A 132 0.73 -5.99 13.58
C LYS A 132 -0.73 -6.43 13.72
N GLU A 133 -1.06 -7.20 14.75
CA GLU A 133 -2.42 -7.72 14.92
C GLU A 133 -3.45 -6.63 15.24
N LEU A 134 -3.06 -5.62 16.02
CA LEU A 134 -3.97 -4.54 16.40
C LEU A 134 -4.23 -3.61 15.22
N VAL A 135 -3.16 -3.07 14.63
CA VAL A 135 -3.26 -2.11 13.51
C VAL A 135 -3.77 -2.82 12.25
N GLY A 136 -3.27 -4.03 11.96
CA GLY A 136 -3.75 -4.85 10.86
C GLY A 136 -5.22 -5.23 11.02
N GLY A 137 -5.67 -5.57 12.23
CA GLY A 137 -7.07 -5.87 12.52
C GLY A 137 -8.00 -4.68 12.24
N TRP A 138 -7.61 -3.47 12.63
CA TRP A 138 -8.36 -2.25 12.30
C TRP A 138 -8.43 -1.99 10.81
N LEU A 139 -7.30 -2.07 10.11
CA LEU A 139 -7.26 -1.88 8.65
C LEU A 139 -8.11 -2.92 7.93
N LYS A 140 -8.06 -4.18 8.36
CA LYS A 140 -8.90 -5.23 7.80
C LYS A 140 -10.39 -4.92 7.96
N GLY A 141 -10.79 -4.39 9.13
CA GLY A 141 -12.16 -3.93 9.38
C GLY A 141 -12.57 -2.82 8.42
N ILE A 142 -11.74 -1.78 8.29
CA ILE A 142 -11.98 -0.63 7.40
C ILE A 142 -12.06 -1.07 5.93
N LEU A 143 -11.17 -1.95 5.48
CA LEU A 143 -11.16 -2.45 4.09
C LEU A 143 -12.30 -3.42 3.78
N SER A 144 -12.97 -3.96 4.79
CA SER A 144 -14.13 -4.85 4.61
C SER A 144 -15.45 -4.08 4.46
N GLU A 145 -15.43 -2.76 4.58
CA GLU A 145 -16.59 -1.91 4.35
C GLU A 145 -17.00 -1.90 2.87
N GLU A 146 -18.27 -1.59 2.58
CA GLU A 146 -18.80 -1.57 1.21
C GLU A 146 -18.05 -0.57 0.32
N ARG A 147 -17.58 0.54 0.91
CA ARG A 147 -16.80 1.57 0.24
C ARG A 147 -15.55 1.90 1.05
N PRO A 148 -14.46 1.13 0.87
CA PRO A 148 -13.21 1.37 1.58
C PRO A 148 -12.68 2.79 1.30
N PRO A 149 -12.21 3.51 2.32
CA PRO A 149 -11.69 4.86 2.15
C PRO A 149 -10.44 4.90 1.27
N GLU A 150 -10.47 5.72 0.22
CA GLU A 150 -9.36 5.97 -0.71
C GLU A 150 -8.05 6.29 0.03
N ALA A 151 -8.14 7.15 1.06
CA ALA A 151 -6.98 7.54 1.85
C ALA A 151 -6.29 6.35 2.51
N VAL A 152 -7.04 5.39 3.06
CA VAL A 152 -6.47 4.22 3.75
C VAL A 152 -5.72 3.34 2.76
N LEU A 153 -6.29 3.11 1.58
CA LEU A 153 -5.65 2.35 0.52
C LEU A 153 -4.38 3.04 0.01
N ALA A 154 -4.42 4.36 -0.19
CA ALA A 154 -3.25 5.14 -0.59
C ALA A 154 -2.11 5.07 0.46
N TYR A 155 -2.44 5.10 1.75
CA TYR A 155 -1.42 4.89 2.80
C TYR A 155 -0.85 3.47 2.74
N ILE A 156 -1.67 2.44 2.53
CA ILE A 156 -1.19 1.05 2.43
C ILE A 156 -0.27 0.86 1.22
N SER A 157 -0.62 1.40 0.05
CA SER A 157 0.20 1.28 -1.16
C SER A 157 1.55 2.00 -1.01
N GLU A 158 1.54 3.23 -0.51
CA GLU A 158 2.75 4.07 -0.37
C GLU A 158 3.71 3.61 0.72
N VAL A 159 3.21 2.95 1.77
CA VAL A 159 4.07 2.36 2.81
C VAL A 159 4.91 1.23 2.23
N GLY A 160 4.36 0.47 1.27
CA GLY A 160 5.08 -0.60 0.59
C GLY A 160 5.55 -1.72 1.52
N ASP A 161 4.92 -1.90 2.69
CA ASP A 161 5.28 -2.97 3.62
C ASP A 161 4.71 -4.31 3.15
N LYS A 162 5.61 -5.20 2.73
CA LYS A 162 5.23 -6.52 2.20
C LYS A 162 4.46 -7.38 3.21
N GLN A 163 4.75 -7.28 4.50
CA GLN A 163 4.07 -8.06 5.54
C GLN A 163 2.65 -7.54 5.82
N LEU A 164 2.45 -6.23 5.73
CA LEU A 164 1.15 -5.58 5.77
C LEU A 164 0.29 -6.01 4.58
N VAL A 165 0.83 -5.90 3.37
CA VAL A 165 0.09 -6.29 2.16
C VAL A 165 -0.28 -7.78 2.21
N LYS A 166 0.62 -8.65 2.69
CA LYS A 166 0.28 -10.07 2.93
C LYS A 166 -0.86 -10.26 3.91
N TYR A 167 -0.87 -9.49 4.99
CA TYR A 167 -1.89 -9.60 6.03
C TYR A 167 -3.26 -9.16 5.51
N LEU A 168 -3.31 -8.12 4.66
CA LEU A 168 -4.52 -7.54 4.08
C LEU A 168 -4.87 -8.09 2.68
N ARG A 169 -4.17 -9.14 2.25
CA ARG A 169 -4.23 -9.65 0.88
C ARG A 169 -5.66 -9.95 0.40
N GLY A 170 -6.48 -10.58 1.25
CA GLY A 170 -7.84 -10.98 0.87
C GLY A 170 -8.72 -9.78 0.53
N GLU A 171 -8.67 -8.76 1.38
CA GLU A 171 -9.41 -7.51 1.24
C GLU A 171 -8.91 -6.73 0.02
N LEU A 172 -7.59 -6.61 -0.16
CA LEU A 172 -7.00 -5.93 -1.31
C LEU A 172 -7.37 -6.61 -2.64
N LEU A 173 -7.36 -7.95 -2.70
CA LEU A 173 -7.78 -8.69 -3.89
C LEU A 173 -9.26 -8.48 -4.22
N ASN A 174 -10.11 -8.36 -3.19
CA ASN A 174 -11.53 -8.09 -3.41
C ASN A 174 -11.71 -6.70 -3.99
N ILE A 175 -11.10 -5.68 -3.37
CA ILE A 175 -11.17 -4.27 -3.82
C ILE A 175 -10.64 -4.12 -5.25
N ALA A 176 -9.48 -4.70 -5.54
CA ALA A 176 -8.88 -4.61 -6.87
C ALA A 176 -9.77 -5.25 -7.97
N ARG A 177 -10.69 -6.15 -7.63
CA ARG A 177 -11.65 -6.74 -8.58
C ARG A 177 -12.96 -5.95 -8.73
N THR A 178 -13.16 -4.90 -7.94
CA THR A 178 -14.41 -4.11 -7.97
C THR A 178 -14.46 -3.10 -9.11
N GLU A 179 -15.49 -2.25 -9.10
CA GLU A 179 -15.72 -1.21 -10.09
C GLU A 179 -14.51 -0.27 -10.26
N ILE A 180 -14.41 0.26 -11.47
CA ILE A 180 -13.32 1.10 -11.95
C ILE A 180 -13.30 2.42 -11.19
N ASN A 181 -12.31 2.59 -10.30
CA ASN A 181 -12.10 3.81 -9.51
C ASN A 181 -10.69 3.87 -8.89
N GLU A 182 -10.33 5.01 -8.29
CA GLU A 182 -9.04 5.18 -7.62
C GLU A 182 -8.75 4.16 -6.48
N PRO A 183 -9.72 3.77 -5.62
CA PRO A 183 -9.53 2.66 -4.69
C PRO A 183 -9.02 1.37 -5.34
N GLN A 184 -9.51 1.02 -6.54
CA GLN A 184 -9.02 -0.13 -7.30
C GLN A 184 -7.53 0.00 -7.61
N VAL A 185 -7.11 1.18 -8.10
CA VAL A 185 -5.71 1.46 -8.47
C VAL A 185 -4.80 1.35 -7.25
N PHE A 186 -5.15 1.97 -6.13
CA PHE A 186 -4.34 1.86 -4.91
C PHE A 186 -4.24 0.42 -4.38
N ALA A 187 -5.33 -0.36 -4.47
CA ALA A 187 -5.31 -1.77 -4.10
C ALA A 187 -4.38 -2.58 -5.03
N MET A 188 -4.39 -2.31 -6.34
CA MET A 188 -3.47 -2.90 -7.29
C MET A 188 -2.02 -2.53 -6.96
N GLU A 189 -1.72 -1.24 -6.80
CA GLU A 189 -0.38 -0.77 -6.43
C GLU A 189 0.15 -1.44 -5.17
N ALA A 190 -0.70 -1.61 -4.14
CA ALA A 190 -0.33 -2.34 -2.93
C ALA A 190 -0.01 -3.82 -3.24
N LEU A 191 -0.86 -4.50 -4.02
CA LEU A 191 -0.68 -5.93 -4.37
C LEU A 191 0.54 -6.19 -5.27
N ALA A 192 1.02 -5.20 -6.02
CA ALA A 192 2.16 -5.33 -6.93
C ALA A 192 3.40 -5.93 -6.26
N ILE A 193 3.66 -5.60 -4.99
CA ILE A 193 4.81 -6.10 -4.22
C ILE A 193 4.78 -7.62 -3.99
N LEU A 194 3.60 -8.25 -4.13
CA LEU A 194 3.42 -9.70 -3.95
C LEU A 194 3.49 -10.51 -5.24
N LEU A 195 3.51 -9.86 -6.42
CA LEU A 195 3.45 -10.54 -7.72
C LEU A 195 4.45 -11.71 -7.90
N PRO A 196 5.71 -11.63 -7.44
CA PRO A 196 6.66 -12.74 -7.63
C PRO A 196 6.32 -14.03 -6.86
N GLU A 197 5.47 -13.96 -5.84
CA GLU A 197 5.22 -15.08 -4.91
C GLU A 197 3.73 -15.39 -4.70
N ASP A 198 2.84 -14.54 -5.20
CA ASP A 198 1.41 -14.66 -5.03
C ASP A 198 0.73 -14.92 -6.38
N ALA A 199 0.35 -16.18 -6.59
CA ALA A 199 -0.27 -16.62 -7.83
C ALA A 199 -1.62 -15.96 -8.11
N ASP A 200 -2.42 -15.64 -7.07
CA ASP A 200 -3.73 -14.99 -7.30
C ASP A 200 -3.57 -13.51 -7.62
N ALA A 201 -2.62 -12.82 -6.98
CA ALA A 201 -2.27 -11.45 -7.35
C ALA A 201 -1.72 -11.40 -8.78
N ALA A 202 -0.80 -12.31 -9.13
CA ALA A 202 -0.28 -12.41 -10.49
C ALA A 202 -1.40 -12.68 -11.50
N LYS A 203 -2.30 -13.62 -11.20
CA LYS A 203 -3.46 -13.91 -12.04
C LYS A 203 -4.37 -12.69 -12.23
N LEU A 204 -4.68 -11.96 -11.15
CA LEU A 204 -5.49 -10.74 -11.23
C LEU A 204 -4.92 -9.73 -12.22
N PHE A 205 -3.64 -9.42 -12.11
CA PHE A 205 -2.97 -8.46 -13.01
C PHE A 205 -2.96 -8.95 -14.46
N VAL A 206 -2.74 -10.24 -14.68
CA VAL A 206 -2.80 -10.85 -16.02
C VAL A 206 -4.22 -10.75 -16.59
N ASP A 207 -5.24 -11.02 -15.77
CA ASP A 207 -6.64 -10.90 -16.17
C ASP A 207 -6.98 -9.46 -16.59
N MET A 208 -6.40 -8.46 -15.90
CA MET A 208 -6.60 -7.03 -16.15
C MET A 208 -5.99 -6.47 -17.44
N MET A 209 -5.16 -7.22 -18.16
CA MET A 209 -4.54 -6.77 -19.41
C MET A 209 -5.53 -6.58 -20.58
N ASP A 210 -6.76 -7.08 -20.49
CA ASP A 210 -7.63 -7.30 -21.67
C ASP A 210 -8.99 -6.55 -21.65
N ASP A 211 -9.94 -6.95 -20.79
CA ASP A 211 -11.31 -6.40 -20.82
C ASP A 211 -11.55 -5.37 -19.70
N TRP A 212 -10.63 -4.43 -19.54
CA TRP A 212 -10.72 -3.33 -18.56
C TRP A 212 -10.57 -1.96 -19.21
N ASP A 213 -10.86 -0.91 -18.45
CA ASP A 213 -10.63 0.46 -18.90
C ASP A 213 -9.12 0.75 -19.09
N LEU A 214 -8.85 1.87 -19.76
CA LEU A 214 -7.49 2.24 -20.17
C LEU A 214 -6.55 2.46 -18.97
N GLU A 215 -7.05 3.00 -17.86
CA GLU A 215 -6.24 3.29 -16.68
C GLU A 215 -5.86 1.99 -15.96
N THR A 216 -6.83 1.13 -15.69
CA THR A 216 -6.60 -0.19 -15.08
C THR A 216 -5.65 -1.04 -15.92
N LYS A 217 -5.85 -1.08 -17.25
CA LYS A 217 -4.94 -1.75 -18.17
C LYS A 217 -3.52 -1.21 -18.07
N ARG A 218 -3.37 0.12 -18.05
CA ARG A 218 -2.06 0.76 -17.96
C ARG A 218 -1.36 0.40 -16.66
N VAL A 219 -2.05 0.48 -15.53
CA VAL A 219 -1.49 0.09 -14.21
C VAL A 219 -1.08 -1.38 -14.23
N ALA A 220 -1.93 -2.27 -14.75
CA ALA A 220 -1.63 -3.70 -14.85
C ALA A 220 -0.39 -3.97 -15.73
N LEU A 221 -0.35 -3.38 -16.93
CA LEU A 221 0.76 -3.54 -17.87
C LEU A 221 2.07 -2.97 -17.30
N GLU A 222 2.05 -1.74 -16.76
CA GLU A 222 3.25 -1.12 -16.20
C GLU A 222 3.82 -1.93 -15.03
N THR A 223 2.94 -2.47 -14.19
CA THR A 223 3.36 -3.33 -13.10
C THR A 223 3.96 -4.63 -13.64
N LEU A 224 3.27 -5.33 -14.55
CA LEU A 224 3.74 -6.62 -15.08
C LEU A 224 5.05 -6.50 -15.87
N LYS A 225 5.36 -5.36 -16.50
CA LYS A 225 6.66 -5.13 -17.18
C LYS A 225 7.84 -5.30 -16.23
N ALA A 226 7.69 -4.92 -14.96
CA ALA A 226 8.76 -5.01 -13.97
C ALA A 226 8.98 -6.45 -13.45
N HIS A 227 8.09 -7.40 -13.78
CA HIS A 227 8.09 -8.73 -13.19
C HIS A 227 8.15 -9.84 -14.25
N LYS A 228 8.86 -10.93 -13.92
CA LYS A 228 8.94 -12.13 -14.76
C LYS A 228 7.78 -13.09 -14.47
N ILE A 229 6.58 -12.69 -14.85
CA ILE A 229 5.36 -13.48 -14.66
C ILE A 229 5.07 -14.27 -15.94
N GLU A 230 5.33 -15.59 -15.94
CA GLU A 230 5.18 -16.42 -17.14
C GLU A 230 3.77 -16.38 -17.77
N PRO A 231 2.67 -16.47 -17.00
CA PRO A 231 1.32 -16.32 -17.57
C PRO A 231 1.10 -14.98 -18.26
N ALA A 232 1.75 -13.91 -17.77
CA ALA A 232 1.64 -12.58 -18.37
C ALA A 232 2.28 -12.54 -19.77
N ALA A 233 3.45 -13.17 -19.93
CA ALA A 233 4.10 -13.23 -21.24
C ALA A 233 3.29 -14.05 -22.26
N LYS A 234 2.68 -15.17 -21.82
CA LYS A 234 1.77 -15.95 -22.68
C LYS A 234 0.58 -15.10 -23.12
N LYS A 235 -0.11 -14.45 -22.18
CA LYS A 235 -1.25 -13.59 -22.50
C LYS A 235 -0.85 -12.41 -23.39
N ALA A 236 0.30 -11.80 -23.14
CA ALA A 236 0.80 -10.67 -23.92
C ALA A 236 1.04 -11.02 -25.40
N VAL A 237 1.56 -12.21 -25.70
CA VAL A 237 1.70 -12.69 -27.10
C VAL A 237 0.33 -12.74 -27.78
N GLY A 238 -0.70 -13.24 -27.08
CA GLY A 238 -2.06 -13.32 -27.59
C GLY A 238 -2.67 -11.95 -27.89
N LEU A 239 -2.46 -10.97 -27.00
CA LEU A 239 -3.03 -9.62 -27.14
C LEU A 239 -2.31 -8.75 -28.18
N TYR A 240 -1.02 -8.96 -28.37
CA TYR A 240 -0.17 -8.06 -29.18
C TYR A 240 -0.68 -7.83 -30.61
N ALA A 241 -1.17 -8.88 -31.27
CA ALA A 241 -1.64 -8.80 -32.65
C ALA A 241 -2.91 -7.96 -32.81
N TYR A 242 -3.68 -7.78 -31.72
CA TYR A 242 -4.99 -7.13 -31.74
C TYR A 242 -5.00 -5.77 -31.06
N GLU A 243 -4.01 -5.47 -30.22
CA GLU A 243 -3.92 -4.19 -29.51
C GLU A 243 -3.69 -3.05 -30.51
N PRO A 244 -4.59 -2.07 -30.69
CA PRO A 244 -4.35 -0.94 -31.60
C PRO A 244 -3.42 0.13 -31.02
N ASP A 245 -3.29 0.24 -29.69
CA ASP A 245 -2.50 1.27 -29.03
C ASP A 245 -1.00 0.92 -29.02
N GLU A 246 -0.19 1.78 -29.61
CA GLU A 246 1.26 1.57 -29.74
C GLU A 246 1.98 1.54 -28.38
N ILE A 247 1.55 2.36 -27.42
CA ILE A 247 2.14 2.39 -26.07
C ILE A 247 1.85 1.07 -25.35
N PHE A 248 0.65 0.53 -25.54
CA PHE A 248 0.27 -0.75 -24.95
C PHE A 248 1.02 -1.89 -25.63
N ARG A 249 1.13 -1.87 -26.97
CA ARG A 249 2.00 -2.81 -27.71
C ARG A 249 3.42 -2.81 -27.16
N MET A 250 4.06 -1.65 -27.01
CA MET A 250 5.42 -1.57 -26.47
C MET A 250 5.54 -2.19 -25.07
N SER A 251 4.52 -2.01 -24.23
CA SER A 251 4.44 -2.62 -22.91
C SER A 251 4.31 -4.14 -22.97
N LEU A 252 3.46 -4.66 -23.85
CA LEU A 252 3.33 -6.08 -24.14
C LEU A 252 4.66 -6.68 -24.65
N GLU A 253 5.35 -6.02 -25.59
CA GLU A 253 6.65 -6.48 -26.09
C GLU A 253 7.69 -6.65 -24.97
N HIS A 254 7.70 -5.72 -24.01
CA HIS A 254 8.61 -5.77 -22.87
C HIS A 254 8.27 -6.97 -21.97
N ILE A 255 6.99 -7.16 -21.62
CA ILE A 255 6.53 -8.32 -20.85
C ILE A 255 6.95 -9.64 -21.54
N ILE A 256 6.75 -9.75 -22.86
CA ILE A 256 7.13 -10.93 -23.65
C ILE A 256 8.65 -11.13 -23.64
N SER A 257 9.42 -10.05 -23.75
CA SER A 257 10.89 -10.09 -23.75
C SER A 257 11.47 -10.53 -22.42
N ASN A 258 10.79 -10.27 -21.31
CA ASN A 258 11.23 -10.63 -19.95
C ASN A 258 11.09 -12.13 -19.64
N SER A 259 10.18 -12.82 -20.34
CA SER A 259 9.90 -14.25 -20.13
C SER A 259 9.88 -15.02 -21.47
N LYS A 260 11.01 -15.03 -22.16
CA LYS A 260 11.18 -15.61 -23.52
C LYS A 260 10.85 -17.10 -23.62
N GLU A 261 11.00 -17.89 -22.56
CA GLU A 261 10.69 -19.32 -22.65
C GLU A 261 9.18 -19.54 -22.71
N ALA A 262 8.45 -18.97 -21.74
CA ALA A 262 6.99 -18.99 -21.70
C ALA A 262 6.35 -18.37 -22.96
N ALA A 263 6.92 -17.26 -23.45
CA ALA A 263 6.47 -16.63 -24.69
C ALA A 263 6.69 -17.51 -25.91
N GLY A 264 7.83 -18.22 -26.00
CA GLY A 264 8.16 -19.10 -27.13
C GLY A 264 7.12 -20.18 -27.35
N GLU A 265 6.64 -20.81 -26.28
CA GLU A 265 5.54 -21.80 -26.34
C GLU A 265 4.27 -21.20 -26.94
N GLU A 266 3.94 -19.95 -26.58
CA GLU A 266 2.73 -19.31 -27.06
C GLU A 266 2.87 -18.86 -28.52
N PHE A 267 4.04 -18.37 -28.94
CA PHE A 267 4.32 -18.09 -30.36
C PHE A 267 4.05 -19.31 -31.25
N THR A 268 4.49 -20.50 -30.83
CA THR A 268 4.24 -21.75 -31.57
C THR A 268 2.75 -22.05 -31.72
N LYS A 269 1.95 -21.82 -30.67
CA LYS A 269 0.49 -21.98 -30.75
C LYS A 269 -0.14 -20.94 -31.67
N MET A 270 0.30 -19.68 -31.59
CA MET A 270 -0.26 -18.60 -32.39
C MET A 270 -0.01 -18.79 -33.90
N PHE A 271 1.17 -19.27 -34.31
CA PHE A 271 1.43 -19.61 -35.72
C PHE A 271 0.46 -20.68 -36.27
N SER A 272 -0.05 -21.55 -35.40
CA SER A 272 -1.04 -22.55 -35.80
C SER A 272 -2.43 -21.96 -36.02
N ARG A 273 -2.76 -20.89 -35.29
CA ARG A 273 -4.11 -20.29 -35.22
C ARG A 273 -4.31 -19.10 -36.16
N LEU A 274 -3.34 -18.21 -36.22
CA LEU A 274 -3.46 -16.94 -36.95
C LEU A 274 -3.28 -17.10 -38.45
N ARG A 275 -3.81 -16.16 -39.23
CA ARG A 275 -3.62 -16.07 -40.69
C ARG A 275 -3.47 -14.61 -41.12
N GLY A 276 -2.94 -14.40 -42.33
CA GLY A 276 -2.82 -13.07 -42.91
C GLY A 276 -2.05 -12.09 -42.03
N ARG A 277 -2.60 -10.87 -41.86
CA ARG A 277 -1.94 -9.76 -41.16
C ARG A 277 -1.55 -10.09 -39.72
N GLU A 278 -2.38 -10.81 -38.97
CA GLU A 278 -2.08 -11.17 -37.57
C GLU A 278 -0.84 -12.08 -37.49
N MET A 279 -0.70 -13.00 -38.44
CA MET A 279 0.48 -13.85 -38.55
C MET A 279 1.73 -13.03 -38.89
N GLU A 280 1.60 -12.02 -39.76
CA GLU A 280 2.69 -11.10 -40.09
C GLU A 280 3.15 -10.30 -38.87
N GLU A 281 2.21 -9.76 -38.08
CA GLU A 281 2.52 -9.00 -36.86
C GLU A 281 3.20 -9.89 -35.80
N ILE A 282 2.70 -11.11 -35.57
CA ILE A 282 3.33 -12.08 -34.65
C ILE A 282 4.68 -12.57 -35.17
N GLY A 283 4.83 -12.80 -36.47
CA GLY A 283 6.10 -13.20 -37.08
C GLY A 283 7.18 -12.12 -36.94
N ALA A 284 6.82 -10.86 -37.18
CA ALA A 284 7.69 -9.71 -36.99
C ALA A 284 8.11 -9.56 -35.53
N LEU A 285 7.18 -9.72 -34.59
CA LEU A 285 7.47 -9.68 -33.15
C LEU A 285 8.40 -10.84 -32.72
N ALA A 286 8.10 -12.07 -33.14
CA ALA A 286 8.94 -13.23 -32.84
C ALA A 286 10.37 -13.01 -33.35
N ARG A 287 10.52 -12.50 -34.58
CA ARG A 287 11.82 -12.12 -35.13
C ARG A 287 12.53 -11.05 -34.29
N LYS A 288 11.81 -10.02 -33.85
CA LYS A 288 12.36 -8.94 -33.01
C LYS A 288 12.89 -9.47 -31.67
N ILE A 289 12.17 -10.40 -31.03
CA ILE A 289 12.51 -10.89 -29.69
C ILE A 289 13.60 -11.98 -29.71
N TYR A 290 13.56 -12.89 -30.69
CA TYR A 290 14.43 -14.07 -30.74
C TYR A 290 15.50 -14.02 -31.83
N GLY A 291 15.41 -13.07 -32.76
CA GLY A 291 16.17 -13.09 -34.00
C GLY A 291 15.64 -14.12 -35.00
N LYS A 292 15.98 -13.93 -36.27
CA LYS A 292 15.46 -14.72 -37.41
C LYS A 292 15.58 -16.24 -37.22
N LYS A 293 16.77 -16.75 -36.88
CA LYS A 293 17.03 -18.20 -36.81
C LYS A 293 16.15 -18.87 -35.75
N ARG A 294 16.10 -18.31 -34.54
CA ARG A 294 15.33 -18.89 -33.43
C ARG A 294 13.84 -18.68 -33.63
N ALA A 295 13.41 -17.54 -34.19
CA ALA A 295 12.00 -17.31 -34.54
C ALA A 295 11.47 -18.32 -35.57
N LYS A 296 12.25 -18.69 -36.60
CA LYS A 296 11.86 -19.76 -37.53
C LYS A 296 11.70 -21.12 -36.84
N GLY A 297 12.50 -21.39 -35.81
CA GLY A 297 12.38 -22.59 -34.99
C GLY A 297 11.12 -22.64 -34.12
N LEU A 298 10.39 -21.53 -33.97
CA LEU A 298 9.11 -21.51 -33.26
C LEU A 298 7.92 -21.90 -34.15
N ILE A 299 8.10 -21.99 -35.47
CA ILE A 299 7.06 -22.38 -36.43
C ILE A 299 6.89 -23.90 -36.36
N PRO A 300 5.70 -24.42 -36.01
CA PRO A 300 5.49 -25.87 -35.92
C PRO A 300 5.73 -26.58 -37.26
N GLU A 301 6.43 -27.71 -37.23
CA GLU A 301 6.68 -28.52 -38.42
C GLU A 301 5.41 -29.15 -39.00
N SER A 302 4.41 -29.38 -38.15
CA SER A 302 3.12 -29.98 -38.50
C SER A 302 2.16 -29.05 -39.25
N LEU A 303 2.54 -27.78 -39.49
CA LEU A 303 1.69 -26.85 -40.22
C LEU A 303 1.51 -27.27 -41.69
N PRO A 304 0.31 -27.07 -42.28
CA PRO A 304 0.12 -27.25 -43.71
C PRO A 304 1.15 -26.42 -44.52
N PRO A 305 1.67 -26.93 -45.65
CA PRO A 305 2.78 -26.29 -46.38
C PRO A 305 2.55 -24.81 -46.72
N GLU A 306 1.32 -24.45 -47.10
CA GLU A 306 0.96 -23.06 -47.44
C GLU A 306 1.01 -22.14 -46.23
N VAL A 307 0.50 -22.61 -45.09
CA VAL A 307 0.50 -21.88 -43.81
C VAL A 307 1.93 -21.76 -43.28
N LYS A 308 2.72 -22.83 -43.39
CA LYS A 308 4.13 -22.83 -43.00
C LYS A 308 4.93 -21.82 -43.81
N LYS A 309 4.72 -21.76 -45.14
CA LYS A 309 5.37 -20.78 -46.01
C LYS A 309 4.99 -19.34 -45.64
N GLN A 310 3.72 -19.10 -45.29
CA GLN A 310 3.27 -17.79 -44.81
C GLN A 310 3.98 -17.41 -43.50
N ALA A 311 4.05 -18.32 -42.52
CA ALA A 311 4.73 -18.07 -41.24
C ALA A 311 6.24 -17.82 -41.43
N GLU A 312 6.90 -18.59 -42.31
CA GLU A 312 8.31 -18.39 -42.63
C GLU A 312 8.56 -17.04 -43.29
N THR A 313 7.63 -16.57 -44.12
CA THR A 313 7.66 -15.24 -44.76
C THR A 313 7.46 -14.14 -43.74
N ALA A 314 6.50 -14.29 -42.83
CA ALA A 314 6.22 -13.36 -41.74
C ALA A 314 7.42 -13.15 -40.81
N VAL A 315 8.17 -14.21 -40.52
CA VAL A 315 9.42 -14.11 -39.74
C VAL A 315 10.58 -13.53 -40.57
N GLY A 316 10.56 -13.72 -41.90
CA GLY A 316 11.54 -13.24 -42.88
C GLY A 316 12.88 -13.94 -42.81
#